data_AF-A0A7C5IW73-F1
#
_entry.id   AF-A0A7C5IW73-F1
#
_cell.length_a   1.000
_cell.length_b   1.000
_cell.length_c   1.000
_cell.angle_alpha   90.00
_cell.angle_beta   90.00
_cell.angle_gamma   90.00
#
_symmetry.space_group_name_H-M   'P 1'
#
loop_
_entity.id
_entity.type
_entity.pdbx_description
1 polymer ?
#
loop_
_entity_poly.entity_id
_entity_poly.type
_entity_poly.pdbx_seq_one_letter_code
_entity_poly.pdbx_strand_id
1 'polypeptide(L)' 'MHDYVKGAFEALSWVRLLLLDLQHKPDEAVKEALKEIDAALDDIKTGVACDFRWRLRTR' A
#
# COMPACT_ATOMS: atom_id res chain seq x y z
N MET A 1 -9.60 -15.72 -10.92
CA MET A 1 -9.43 -14.66 -11.95
C MET A 1 -9.89 -13.30 -11.41
N HIS A 2 -11.11 -13.19 -10.88
CA HIS A 2 -11.58 -11.99 -10.17
C HIS A 2 -10.65 -11.56 -9.02
N ASP A 3 -10.12 -12.49 -8.24
CA ASP A 3 -9.34 -12.19 -7.03
C ASP A 3 -8.02 -11.48 -7.32
N TYR A 4 -7.37 -11.82 -8.46
CA TYR A 4 -6.16 -11.14 -8.92
C TYR A 4 -6.43 -9.68 -9.31
N VAL A 5 -7.53 -9.44 -10.05
CA VAL A 5 -7.96 -8.09 -10.43
C VAL A 5 -8.36 -7.28 -9.19
N LYS A 6 -9.02 -7.91 -8.22
CA LYS A 6 -9.37 -7.30 -6.94
C LYS A 6 -8.12 -6.91 -6.13
N GLY A 7 -7.15 -7.82 -5.99
CA GLY A 7 -5.89 -7.54 -5.28
C GLY A 7 -5.08 -6.43 -5.95
N ALA A 8 -4.99 -6.42 -7.28
CA ALA A 8 -4.35 -5.34 -8.03
C ALA A 8 -5.05 -3.99 -7.83
N PHE A 9 -6.39 -3.96 -7.82
CA PHE A 9 -7.17 -2.75 -7.55
C PHE A 9 -6.96 -2.24 -6.12
N GLU A 10 -6.98 -3.13 -5.12
CA GLU A 10 -6.75 -2.79 -3.71
C GLU A 10 -5.33 -2.23 -3.50
N ALA A 11 -4.30 -2.87 -4.07
CA ALA A 11 -2.91 -2.43 -3.99
C ALA A 11 -2.66 -1.08 -4.69
N LEU A 12 -3.21 -0.85 -5.89
CA LEU A 12 -3.06 0.43 -6.59
C LEU A 12 -3.82 1.57 -5.89
N SER A 13 -4.98 1.28 -5.30
CA SER A 13 -5.73 2.24 -4.48
C SER A 13 -4.95 2.64 -3.23
N TRP A 14 -4.27 1.67 -2.62
CA TRP A 14 -3.40 1.86 -1.45
C TRP A 14 -2.18 2.74 -1.75
N VAL A 15 -1.43 2.46 -2.82
CA VAL A 15 -0.31 3.31 -3.26
C VAL A 15 -0.78 4.73 -3.58
N ARG A 16 -1.93 4.88 -4.24
CA ARG A 16 -2.50 6.21 -4.55
C ARG A 16 -2.81 7.02 -3.29
N LEU A 17 -3.37 6.41 -2.24
CA LEU A 17 -3.63 7.09 -0.97
C LEU A 17 -2.32 7.49 -0.26
N LEU A 18 -1.34 6.59 -0.21
CA LEU A 18 -0.02 6.86 0.37
C LEU A 18 0.67 8.06 -0.29
N LEU A 19 0.62 8.16 -1.62
CA LEU A 19 1.20 9.29 -2.36
C LEU A 19 0.42 10.61 -2.14
N LEU A 20 -0.90 10.55 -1.94
CA LEU A 20 -1.71 11.72 -1.59
C LEU A 20 -1.40 12.23 -0.17
N ASP A 21 -1.23 11.33 0.81
CA ASP A 21 -0.83 11.70 2.17
C ASP A 21 0.57 12.35 2.21
N LEU A 22 1.47 11.91 1.32
CA LEU A 22 2.84 12.42 1.20
C LEU A 22 2.99 13.63 0.26
N GLN A 23 1.93 14.08 -0.42
CA GLN A 23 2.00 15.14 -1.45
C GLN A 23 2.55 16.48 -0.94
N HIS A 24 2.46 16.72 0.37
CA HIS A 24 2.93 17.94 1.03
C HIS A 24 4.41 17.88 1.48
N LYS A 25 5.11 16.77 1.20
CA LYS A 25 6.52 16.54 1.56
C LYS A 25 7.32 15.96 0.38
N PRO A 26 7.42 16.65 -0.77
CA PRO A 26 7.95 16.08 -2.01
C PRO A 26 9.37 15.49 -1.88
N ASP A 27 10.23 16.12 -1.10
CA ASP A 27 11.64 15.71 -0.90
C ASP A 27 11.78 14.36 -0.16
N GLU A 28 10.81 14.03 0.70
CA GLU A 28 10.78 12.77 1.47
C GLU A 28 9.79 11.75 0.89
N ALA A 29 8.81 12.19 0.10
CA ALA A 29 7.67 11.40 -0.36
C ALA A 29 8.08 10.10 -1.06
N VAL A 30 9.07 10.13 -1.96
CA VAL A 30 9.54 8.94 -2.67
C VAL A 30 10.17 7.93 -1.71
N LYS A 31 10.97 8.42 -0.74
CA LYS A 31 11.69 7.58 0.22
C LYS A 31 10.74 6.91 1.20
N GLU A 32 9.81 7.66 1.80
CA GLU A 32 8.84 7.10 2.72
C GLU A 32 7.82 6.21 1.99
N ALA A 33 7.43 6.53 0.74
CA ALA A 33 6.59 5.66 -0.06
C ALA A 33 7.26 4.31 -0.35
N LEU A 34 8.53 4.30 -0.77
CA LEU A 34 9.29 3.06 -1.01
C LEU A 34 9.40 2.21 0.25
N LYS A 35 9.75 2.82 1.39
CA LYS A 35 9.85 2.14 2.69
C LYS A 35 8.54 1.46 3.11
N GLU A 36 7.40 2.12 2.92
CA GLU A 36 6.07 1.54 3.19
C GLU A 36 5.72 0.42 2.20
N ILE A 37 6.09 0.55 0.92
CA ILE A 37 5.90 -0.49 -0.11
C ILE A 37 6.74 -1.73 0.21
N ASP A 38 8.01 -1.56 0.57
CA ASP A 38 8.92 -2.67 0.90
C ASP A 38 8.44 -3.44 2.14
N ALA A 39 7.99 -2.72 3.19
CA ALA A 39 7.38 -3.34 4.36
C ALA A 39 6.13 -4.17 4.00
N ALA A 40 5.23 -3.62 3.17
CA ALA A 40 4.05 -4.34 2.71
C ALA A 40 4.39 -5.58 1.85
N LEU A 41 5.47 -5.51 1.06
CA LEU A 41 5.96 -6.66 0.30
C LEU A 41 6.55 -7.76 1.21
N ASP A 42 7.24 -7.39 2.30
CA ASP A 42 7.77 -8.36 3.26
C ASP A 42 6.67 -9.00 4.12
N ASP A 43 5.62 -8.26 4.49
CA ASP A 43 4.42 -8.81 5.15
C ASP A 43 3.69 -9.83 4.24
N ILE A 44 3.66 -9.59 2.92
CA ILE A 44 3.11 -10.54 1.94
C ILE A 44 3.99 -11.80 1.85
N LYS A 45 5.32 -11.64 1.73
CA LYS A 45 6.27 -12.78 1.65
C LYS A 45 6.23 -13.67 2.89
N THR A 46 6.01 -13.09 4.06
CA THR A 46 5.93 -13.81 5.35
C THR A 46 4.55 -14.41 5.63
N GLY A 47 3.56 -14.20 4.75
CA GLY A 47 2.20 -14.73 4.87
C GLY A 47 1.32 -13.98 5.88
N VAL A 48 1.72 -12.78 6.30
CA VAL A 48 1.03 -11.96 7.30
C VAL A 48 -0.04 -11.06 6.67
N ALA A 49 0.12 -10.66 5.40
CA ALA A 49 -0.80 -9.74 4.72
C ALA A 49 -1.63 -10.40 3.61
N CYS A 50 -2.96 -10.39 3.75
CA CYS A 50 -3.93 -10.72 2.70
C CYS A 50 -5.06 -9.70 2.50
N ASP A 51 -5.06 -8.57 3.22
CA ASP A 51 -6.07 -7.51 3.10
C ASP A 51 -5.42 -6.12 3.19
N PHE A 52 -5.42 -5.36 2.09
CA PHE A 52 -4.50 -4.23 1.85
C PHE A 52 -4.76 -2.97 2.74
N ARG A 53 -4.23 -3.04 3.98
CA ARG A 53 -4.04 -2.03 5.06
C ARG A 53 -5.28 -1.19 5.44
N TRP A 54 -6.19 -1.62 6.32
CA TRP A 54 -6.40 -2.92 6.96
C TRP A 54 -7.34 -3.86 6.15
N ARG A 55 -7.50 -3.65 4.83
CA ARG A 55 -8.57 -2.85 4.17
C ARG A 55 -9.03 -1.52 4.82
N LEU A 56 -8.32 -0.42 4.53
CA LEU A 56 -8.75 1.01 4.63
C LEU A 56 -9.23 1.51 6.02
N ARG A 57 -8.30 2.02 6.86
CA ARG A 57 -8.44 2.52 8.27
C ARG A 57 -9.84 2.44 8.91
N THR A 58 -9.96 1.74 10.04
CA THR A 58 -11.17 1.74 10.88
C THR A 58 -11.63 3.18 11.15
N ARG A 59 -12.92 3.44 10.87
CA ARG A 59 -13.56 4.74 11.06
C ARG A 59 -13.56 5.16 12.53
#